data_AF-A0A6A7GE93-F1
#
_entry.id   AF-A0A6A7GE93-F1
#
_cell.length_a   1.000
_cell.length_b   1.000
_cell.length_c   1.000
_cell.angle_alpha   90.00
_cell.angle_beta   90.00
_cell.angle_gamma   90.00
#
_symmetry.space_group_name_H-M   'P 1'
#
loop_
_entity.id
_entity.type
_entity.pdbx_description
1 polymer ?
#
loop_
_entity_poly.entity_id
_entity_poly.type
_entity_poly.pdbx_seq_one_letter_code
_entity_poly.pdbx_strand_id
1 'polypeptide(L)'
;PNYPNGNFIGPTIISNVTATMQCYKEEIFGPVLVCISVETLEDAIDFINNNPYGNGCAIFTNSGFNARKFQYEIDVGQVGINLPIPVPLPMFSFTGSRGSFVGAQNFYGKSGVDFYTQTKTVTTNWRLPPQTPSKPKLQMPILGK
;
A
#
# COMPACT_ATOMS: atom_id res chain seq x y z
N PRO A 1 22.32 5.56 30.14
CA PRO A 1 23.54 5.48 30.98
C PRO A 1 24.85 5.22 30.21
N ASN A 2 24.84 4.41 29.12
CA ASN A 2 26.09 4.03 28.40
C ASN A 2 26.50 4.95 27.24
N TYR A 3 25.73 6.00 26.94
CA TYR A 3 26.00 6.93 25.85
C TYR A 3 25.68 8.37 26.29
N PRO A 4 26.51 8.99 27.15
CA PRO A 4 26.22 10.34 27.67
C PRO A 4 26.21 11.43 26.59
N ASN A 5 26.85 11.18 25.44
CA ASN A 5 26.95 12.10 24.30
C ASN A 5 26.26 11.57 23.04
N GLY A 6 25.24 10.70 23.16
CA GLY A 6 24.50 10.24 21.99
C GLY A 6 23.48 11.27 21.48
N ASN A 7 23.02 11.11 20.24
CA ASN A 7 22.00 11.96 19.62
C ASN A 7 20.60 11.52 20.06
N PHE A 8 20.23 11.84 21.29
CA PHE A 8 18.92 11.48 21.86
C PHE A 8 17.98 12.67 21.81
N ILE A 9 16.74 12.42 21.37
CA ILE A 9 15.63 13.36 21.42
C ILE A 9 14.51 12.68 22.20
N GLY A 10 13.92 13.39 23.16
CA GLY A 10 12.78 12.91 23.93
C GLY A 10 11.46 13.01 23.16
N PRO A 11 10.43 12.23 23.55
CA PRO A 11 9.09 12.37 22.99
C PRO A 11 8.58 13.81 23.12
N THR A 12 8.14 14.39 22.01
CA THR A 12 7.68 15.78 21.95
C THR A 12 6.28 15.85 21.36
N ILE A 13 5.39 16.62 21.98
CA ILE A 13 4.04 16.89 21.46
C ILE A 13 3.97 18.37 21.09
N ILE A 14 3.55 18.66 19.86
CA ILE A 14 3.30 20.02 19.37
C ILE A 14 1.80 20.16 19.14
N SER A 15 1.13 21.01 19.91
CA SER A 15 -0.31 21.25 19.79
C SER A 15 -0.63 22.56 19.06
N ASN A 16 -1.90 22.72 18.66
CA ASN A 16 -2.41 23.90 17.95
C ASN A 16 -1.64 24.19 16.65
N VAL A 17 -1.23 23.14 15.94
CA VAL A 17 -0.50 23.26 14.67
C VAL A 17 -1.47 23.61 13.55
N THR A 18 -1.00 24.42 12.59
CA THR A 18 -1.74 24.79 11.38
C THR A 18 -1.02 24.28 10.13
N ALA A 19 -1.75 24.17 9.01
CA ALA A 19 -1.20 23.67 7.75
C ALA A 19 -0.07 24.55 7.15
N THR A 20 0.10 25.78 7.65
CA THR A 20 1.14 26.70 7.17
C THR A 20 2.48 26.51 7.89
N MET A 21 2.48 25.88 9.07
CA MET A 21 3.68 25.65 9.88
C MET A 21 4.61 24.62 9.24
N GLN A 22 5.92 24.82 9.37
CA GLN A 22 6.94 23.94 8.79
C GLN A 22 6.90 22.53 9.42
N CYS A 23 6.64 22.43 10.72
CA CYS A 23 6.51 21.15 11.42
C CYS A 23 5.36 20.26 10.91
N TYR A 24 4.41 20.82 10.16
CA TYR A 24 3.36 20.06 9.47
C TYR A 24 3.74 19.72 8.02
N LYS A 25 4.40 20.65 7.31
CA LYS A 25 4.74 20.50 5.88
C LYS A 25 5.86 19.49 5.65
N GLU A 26 6.76 19.35 6.61
CA GLU A 26 7.95 18.50 6.51
C GLU A 26 7.84 17.30 7.45
N GLU A 27 8.35 16.15 6.99
CA GLU A 27 8.38 14.94 7.79
C GLU A 27 9.53 14.97 8.79
N ILE A 28 9.20 14.99 10.09
CA ILE A 28 10.19 15.17 11.17
C ILE A 28 11.08 13.93 11.35
N PHE A 29 10.58 12.72 11.07
CA PHE A 29 11.31 11.46 11.27
C PHE A 29 11.90 11.25 12.69
N GLY A 30 11.24 11.82 13.70
CA GLY A 30 11.63 11.73 15.11
C GLY A 30 10.45 11.39 16.02
N PRO A 31 10.67 11.29 17.35
CA PRO A 31 9.62 10.98 18.31
C PRO A 31 8.74 12.22 18.59
N VAL A 32 8.12 12.76 17.54
CA VAL A 32 7.31 13.99 17.60
C VAL A 32 5.88 13.70 17.15
N LEU A 33 4.91 14.04 17.99
CA LEU A 33 3.49 14.02 17.66
C LEU A 33 3.00 15.44 17.40
N VAL A 34 2.46 15.66 16.22
CA VAL A 34 1.85 16.93 15.81
C VAL A 34 0.33 16.81 15.96
N CYS A 35 -0.28 17.67 16.75
CA CYS A 35 -1.72 17.70 17.02
C CYS A 35 -2.38 18.90 16.35
N ILE A 36 -3.38 18.62 15.53
CA ILE A 36 -4.21 19.58 14.82
C ILE A 36 -5.66 19.32 15.24
N SER A 37 -6.42 20.40 15.43
CA SER A 37 -7.85 20.34 15.79
C SER A 37 -8.68 20.85 14.62
N VAL A 38 -9.76 20.14 14.33
CA VAL A 38 -10.76 20.49 13.31
C VAL A 38 -12.14 20.23 13.90
N GLU A 39 -13.18 20.88 13.36
CA GLU A 39 -14.53 20.85 13.94
C GLU A 39 -15.28 19.57 13.57
N THR A 40 -15.09 19.06 12.35
CA THR A 40 -15.85 17.94 11.82
C THR A 40 -14.95 16.83 11.23
N LEU A 41 -15.55 15.66 11.01
CA LEU A 41 -14.85 14.55 10.34
C LEU A 41 -14.56 14.91 8.88
N GLU A 42 -15.46 15.63 8.24
CA GLU A 42 -15.34 16.15 6.88
C GLU A 42 -14.15 17.10 6.78
N ASP A 43 -14.02 18.06 7.70
CA ASP A 43 -12.86 18.95 7.76
C ASP A 43 -11.56 18.16 7.96
N ALA A 44 -11.58 17.09 8.76
CA ALA A 44 -10.41 16.22 8.96
C ALA A 44 -10.01 15.51 7.67
N ILE A 45 -10.98 14.94 6.94
CA ILE A 45 -10.76 14.23 5.68
C ILE A 45 -10.21 15.21 4.63
N ASP A 46 -10.83 16.37 4.48
CA ASP A 46 -10.39 17.40 3.55
C ASP A 46 -8.98 17.90 3.90
N PHE A 47 -8.70 18.09 5.19
CA PHE A 47 -7.38 18.48 5.66
C PHE A 47 -6.30 17.44 5.28
N ILE A 48 -6.58 16.15 5.47
CA ILE A 48 -5.64 15.06 5.13
C ILE A 48 -5.49 14.92 3.61
N ASN A 49 -6.59 15.00 2.85
CA ASN A 49 -6.58 14.87 1.39
C ASN A 49 -5.80 16.01 0.72
N ASN A 50 -5.77 17.20 1.33
CA ASN A 50 -4.96 18.33 0.88
C ASN A 50 -3.46 18.17 1.16
N ASN A 51 -3.04 17.15 1.91
CA ASN A 51 -1.62 16.88 2.13
C ASN A 51 -1.00 16.29 0.84
N PRO A 52 0.16 16.80 0.36
CA PRO A 52 0.82 16.27 -0.83
C PRO A 52 1.23 14.80 -0.71
N TYR A 53 1.29 14.26 0.51
CA TYR A 53 1.63 12.87 0.81
C TYR A 53 0.40 12.07 1.22
N GLY A 54 0.39 10.78 0.91
CA GLY A 54 -0.77 9.90 1.06
C GLY A 54 -0.38 8.45 1.37
N ASN A 55 0.56 8.23 2.28
CA ASN A 55 1.05 6.89 2.61
C ASN A 55 -0.01 6.06 3.36
N GLY A 56 -0.31 6.45 4.60
CA GLY A 56 -1.29 5.78 5.43
C GLY A 56 -1.96 6.72 6.41
N CYS A 57 -3.20 6.41 6.76
CA CYS A 57 -3.99 7.17 7.74
C CYS A 57 -4.86 6.22 8.57
N ALA A 58 -5.25 6.67 9.75
CA ALA A 58 -6.09 5.89 10.65
C ALA A 58 -7.18 6.75 11.30
N ILE A 59 -8.34 6.14 11.53
CA ILE A 59 -9.44 6.70 12.31
C ILE A 59 -9.65 5.87 13.58
N PHE A 60 -9.82 6.56 14.71
CA PHE A 60 -10.25 5.94 15.97
C PHE A 60 -11.71 6.30 16.24
N THR A 61 -12.60 5.31 16.18
CA THR A 61 -14.03 5.54 16.34
C THR A 61 -14.78 4.27 16.74
N ASN A 62 -15.88 4.44 17.47
CA ASN A 62 -16.84 3.39 17.77
C ASN A 62 -18.04 3.39 16.78
N SER A 63 -18.10 4.35 15.86
CA SER A 63 -19.19 4.49 14.90
C SER A 63 -18.84 3.84 13.56
N GLY A 64 -19.62 2.82 13.18
CA GLY A 64 -19.49 2.19 11.87
C GLY A 64 -19.81 3.15 10.71
N PHE A 65 -20.68 4.15 10.94
CA PHE A 65 -20.95 5.20 9.95
C PHE A 65 -19.70 6.04 9.68
N ASN A 66 -19.03 6.51 10.73
CA ASN A 66 -17.81 7.32 10.60
C ASN A 66 -16.67 6.51 9.99
N ALA A 67 -16.50 5.26 10.42
CA ALA A 67 -15.49 4.36 9.84
C ALA A 67 -15.73 4.13 8.35
N ARG A 68 -16.98 3.89 7.95
CA ARG A 68 -17.37 3.72 6.56
C ARG A 68 -17.17 5.01 5.75
N LYS A 69 -17.57 6.15 6.28
CA LYS A 69 -17.38 7.44 5.61
C LYS A 69 -15.89 7.68 5.35
N PHE A 70 -15.08 7.55 6.40
CA PHE A 70 -13.64 7.75 6.33
C PHE A 70 -12.96 6.85 5.30
N GLN A 71 -13.21 5.54 5.31
CA GLN A 71 -12.56 4.61 4.37
C GLN A 71 -12.90 4.87 2.88
N TYR A 72 -14.03 5.53 2.58
CA TYR A 72 -14.45 5.79 1.20
C TYR A 72 -14.01 7.18 0.70
N GLU A 73 -13.96 8.17 1.60
CA GLU A 73 -13.69 9.56 1.25
C GLU A 73 -12.21 9.95 1.45
N ILE A 74 -11.45 9.19 2.23
CA ILE A 74 -10.02 9.43 2.41
C ILE A 74 -9.25 8.98 1.16
N ASP A 75 -8.41 9.86 0.62
CA ASP A 75 -7.46 9.55 -0.44
C ASP A 75 -6.10 9.25 0.20
N VAL A 76 -5.84 7.99 0.57
CA VAL A 76 -4.52 7.52 1.02
C VAL A 76 -4.34 6.06 0.60
N GLY A 77 -3.09 5.59 0.54
CA GLY A 77 -2.79 4.20 0.21
C GLY A 77 -3.30 3.20 1.25
N GLN A 78 -3.06 3.47 2.53
CA GLN A 78 -3.36 2.55 3.64
C GLN A 78 -4.33 3.18 4.62
N VAL A 79 -5.41 2.46 4.96
CA VAL A 79 -6.46 2.94 5.86
C VAL A 79 -6.59 2.00 7.06
N GLY A 80 -6.43 2.55 8.27
CA GLY A 80 -6.62 1.86 9.54
C GLY A 80 -7.91 2.28 10.24
N ILE A 81 -8.68 1.32 10.74
CA ILE A 81 -9.83 1.58 11.61
C ILE A 81 -9.48 1.01 12.98
N ASN A 82 -9.35 1.89 13.98
CA ASN A 82 -8.87 1.54 15.32
C ASN A 82 -7.48 0.87 15.33
N LEU A 83 -6.67 1.15 14.30
CA LEU A 83 -5.31 0.63 14.12
C LEU A 83 -4.40 1.78 13.68
N PRO A 84 -3.47 2.28 14.52
CA PRO A 84 -2.70 3.50 14.23
C PRO A 84 -1.75 3.34 13.04
N ILE A 85 -1.22 2.14 12.84
CA ILE A 85 -0.22 1.85 11.80
C ILE A 85 -0.75 0.66 10.98
N PRO A 86 -1.51 0.92 9.90
CA PRO A 86 -2.15 -0.11 9.10
C PRO A 86 -1.20 -0.74 8.06
N VAL A 87 -0.03 -1.21 8.51
CA VAL A 87 0.94 -1.84 7.61
C VAL A 87 0.39 -3.18 7.12
N PRO A 88 0.25 -3.38 5.79
CA PRO A 88 -0.28 -4.62 5.25
C PRO A 88 0.67 -5.80 5.48
N LEU A 89 0.09 -6.95 5.82
CA LEU A 89 0.85 -8.21 5.92
C LEU A 89 1.53 -8.54 4.58
N PRO A 90 2.64 -9.30 4.56
CA PRO A 90 3.45 -9.52 3.35
C PRO A 90 2.73 -10.12 2.13
N MET A 91 1.55 -10.72 2.33
CA MET A 91 0.71 -11.27 1.25
C MET A 91 -0.09 -10.19 0.51
N PHE A 92 -0.39 -9.08 1.19
CA PHE A 92 -0.98 -7.87 0.60
C PHE A 92 0.16 -6.94 0.19
N SER A 93 -0.06 -6.00 -0.73
CA SER A 93 0.99 -5.07 -1.17
C SER A 93 1.02 -3.83 -0.27
N PHE A 94 2.21 -3.24 -0.03
CA PHE A 94 2.33 -1.92 0.59
C PHE A 94 1.87 -0.85 -0.39
N THR A 95 0.76 -0.20 -0.07
CA THR A 95 0.17 0.85 -0.89
C THR A 95 0.58 2.23 -0.40
N GLY A 96 0.61 3.20 -1.31
CA GLY A 96 0.74 4.63 -1.04
C GLY A 96 0.08 5.41 -2.16
N SER A 97 -0.26 6.67 -1.92
CA SER A 97 -0.79 7.58 -2.94
C SER A 97 -0.04 8.92 -2.97
N ARG A 98 -0.29 9.71 -4.01
CA ARG A 98 0.30 11.03 -4.25
C ARG A 98 1.84 11.02 -4.14
N GLY A 99 2.44 12.00 -3.45
CA GLY A 99 3.88 12.10 -3.27
C GLY A 99 4.52 10.94 -2.50
N SER A 100 3.73 10.05 -1.89
CA SER A 100 4.24 8.90 -1.14
C SER A 100 4.54 7.67 -2.01
N PHE A 101 4.01 7.60 -3.23
CA PHE A 101 4.28 6.47 -4.11
C PHE A 101 4.22 6.88 -5.59
N VAL A 102 5.26 6.51 -6.34
CA VAL A 102 5.34 6.76 -7.78
C VAL A 102 5.43 5.43 -8.52
N GLY A 103 4.40 5.09 -9.27
CA GLY A 103 4.34 3.87 -10.07
C GLY A 103 2.94 3.27 -10.12
N ALA A 104 2.78 2.21 -10.92
CA ALA A 104 1.52 1.49 -11.04
C ALA A 104 1.46 0.24 -10.14
N GLN A 105 2.61 -0.35 -9.79
CA GLN A 105 2.69 -1.59 -9.02
C GLN A 105 3.29 -1.36 -7.64
N ASN A 106 2.51 -1.69 -6.62
CA ASN A 106 2.85 -1.53 -5.21
C ASN A 106 3.95 -2.52 -4.75
N PHE A 107 4.53 -2.25 -3.57
CA PHE A 107 5.64 -3.03 -3.04
C PHE A 107 5.17 -4.35 -2.40
N TYR A 108 5.95 -5.42 -2.58
CA TYR A 108 5.67 -6.81 -2.15
C TYR A 108 4.26 -7.33 -2.48
N GLY A 109 3.89 -8.50 -1.94
CA GLY A 109 2.62 -9.17 -2.24
C GLY A 109 2.49 -9.56 -3.71
N LYS A 110 1.24 -9.68 -4.19
CA LYS A 110 0.95 -10.01 -5.59
C LYS A 110 1.46 -8.94 -6.57
N SER A 111 1.35 -7.66 -6.20
CA SER A 111 1.87 -6.56 -7.02
C SER A 111 3.37 -6.64 -7.22
N GLY A 112 4.12 -7.05 -6.19
CA GLY A 112 5.55 -7.28 -6.30
C GLY A 112 5.89 -8.39 -7.30
N VAL A 113 5.13 -9.49 -7.32
CA VAL A 113 5.32 -10.54 -8.32
C VAL A 113 5.02 -10.03 -9.72
N ASP A 114 3.92 -9.30 -9.91
CA ASP A 114 3.56 -8.71 -11.21
C ASP A 114 4.60 -7.68 -11.68
N PHE A 115 5.26 -6.96 -10.77
CA PHE A 115 6.33 -6.02 -11.07
C PHE A 115 7.62 -6.72 -11.54
N TYR A 116 8.00 -7.83 -10.90
CA TYR A 116 9.22 -8.59 -11.23
C TYR A 116 9.02 -9.62 -12.35
N THR A 117 7.80 -9.77 -12.87
CA THR A 117 7.48 -10.73 -13.94
C THR A 117 6.82 -10.06 -15.13
N GLN A 118 6.73 -10.77 -16.25
CA GLN A 118 6.08 -10.29 -17.47
C GLN A 118 5.02 -11.30 -17.93
N THR A 119 3.78 -10.84 -18.09
CA THR A 119 2.69 -11.67 -18.62
C THR A 119 2.95 -12.05 -20.07
N LYS A 120 2.89 -13.35 -20.38
CA LYS A 120 2.97 -13.89 -21.73
C LYS A 120 1.69 -14.66 -22.07
N THR A 121 1.00 -14.24 -23.14
CA THR A 121 -0.22 -14.91 -23.62
C THR A 121 0.13 -15.82 -24.80
N VAL A 122 -0.22 -17.11 -24.71
CA VAL A 122 0.01 -18.09 -25.78
C VAL A 122 -1.34 -18.66 -26.22
N THR A 123 -1.67 -18.50 -27.50
CA THR A 123 -2.87 -19.08 -28.11
C THR A 123 -2.43 -20.07 -29.18
N THR A 124 -2.83 -21.34 -29.06
CA THR A 124 -2.52 -22.37 -30.05
C THR A 124 -3.79 -23.02 -30.57
N ASN A 125 -3.88 -23.18 -31.89
CA ASN A 125 -4.94 -23.97 -32.52
C ASN A 125 -4.30 -25.02 -33.43
N TRP A 126 -4.43 -26.29 -33.05
CA TRP A 126 -3.93 -27.42 -33.82
C TRP A 126 -5.07 -28.02 -34.64
N ARG A 127 -5.25 -27.54 -35.87
CA ARG A 127 -6.13 -28.19 -36.83
C ARG A 127 -5.41 -29.40 -37.41
N LEU A 128 -5.74 -30.59 -36.92
CA LEU A 128 -5.34 -31.81 -37.58
C LEU A 128 -6.01 -31.85 -38.96
N PRO A 129 -5.29 -32.17 -40.06
CA PRO A 129 -5.96 -32.53 -41.30
C PRO A 129 -6.90 -33.72 -41.03
N PRO A 130 -8.05 -33.84 -41.75
CA PRO A 130 -8.93 -34.97 -41.59
C PRO A 130 -8.10 -36.26 -41.76
N GLN A 131 -7.95 -37.02 -40.68
CA GLN A 131 -7.18 -38.25 -40.71
C GLN A 131 -7.96 -39.25 -41.56
N THR A 132 -7.45 -39.60 -42.75
CA THR A 132 -7.70 -40.94 -43.29
C THR A 132 -7.17 -41.92 -42.24
N PRO A 133 -7.89 -42.98 -41.84
CA PRO A 133 -7.46 -43.85 -40.74
C PRO A 133 -6.12 -44.51 -41.09
N SER A 134 -5.03 -43.88 -40.67
CA SER A 134 -3.68 -44.41 -40.77
C SER A 134 -3.27 -44.85 -39.38
N LYS A 135 -2.62 -46.02 -39.30
CA LYS A 135 -2.22 -46.69 -38.05
C LYS A 135 -1.68 -45.69 -37.00
N PRO A 136 -2.07 -45.82 -35.72
CA PRO A 136 -1.61 -44.91 -34.68
C PRO A 136 -0.08 -44.89 -34.63
N LYS A 137 0.52 -43.73 -34.95
CA LYS A 137 1.94 -43.48 -34.76
C LYS A 137 2.16 -43.00 -33.33
N LEU A 138 2.38 -43.95 -32.43
CA LEU A 138 2.94 -43.68 -31.11
C LEU A 138 4.44 -43.98 -31.15
N GLN A 139 5.25 -43.07 -30.61
CA GLN A 139 6.66 -43.34 -30.39
C GLN A 139 6.79 -44.02 -29.03
N MET A 140 6.98 -45.34 -29.01
CA MET A 140 7.25 -46.05 -27.77
C MET A 140 8.64 -45.64 -27.26
N PRO A 141 8.79 -45.26 -25.98
CA PRO A 141 10.10 -45.05 -25.41
C PRO A 141 10.85 -46.38 -25.44
N ILE A 142 11.92 -46.44 -26.23
CA ILE A 142 12.87 -47.56 -26.23
C ILE A 142 13.71 -47.41 -24.96
N LEU A 143 13.74 -48.45 -24.12
CA LEU A 143 14.71 -48.52 -23.02
C LEU A 143 16.11 -48.43 -23.65
N GLY A 144 16.85 -47.37 -23.31
CA GLY A 144 18.24 -47.21 -23.71
C GLY A 144 19.05 -48.46 -23.32
N LYS A 145 19.97 -48.85 -24.19
CA LYS A 145 20.97 -49.88 -23.88
C LYS A 145 21.93 -49.41 -22.81
#